data_AF-A0AAW2URU0-F1
#
_entry.id   AF-A0AAW2URU0-F1
#
_cell.length_a   1.000
_cell.length_b   1.000
_cell.length_c   1.000
_cell.angle_alpha   90.00
_cell.angle_beta   90.00
_cell.angle_gamma   90.00
#
_symmetry.space_group_name_H-M   'P 1'
#
loop_
_entity.id
_entity.type
_entity.pdbx_description
1 polymer ?
#
loop_
_entity_poly.entity_id
_entity_poly.type
_entity_poly.pdbx_seq_one_letter_code
_entity_poly.pdbx_strand_id
1 'polypeptide(L)'
;MAVEDPTAPHGLKLTIEDYPYANDGLLIWDAIKQWVTDYVTYYYPEASLVELDNELQSLWTEIRTVGHGDKKDEPWWPELKPPDDLIGILTIIIWVASGFHAAVNFGQFDYGGYFPNRPMIARTQMPTEDPNGEEKNRFLDRPEEFLLECFPSQLQAASFTAVQDILSTLLLMRSTLENNFSHTGQRIKLLKVHLNGLTGKSR
;
A
#
# COMPACT_ATOMS: atom_id res chain seq x y z
N MET A 1 3.04 -9.27 13.06
CA MET A 1 1.69 -9.90 12.99
C MET A 1 1.69 -11.18 12.13
N ALA A 2 2.87 -11.78 11.92
CA ALA A 2 3.06 -13.08 11.28
C ALA A 2 4.39 -13.64 11.76
N VAL A 3 4.60 -14.94 11.60
CA VAL A 3 5.90 -15.61 11.78
C VAL A 3 6.27 -16.34 10.49
N GLU A 4 7.57 -16.48 10.24
CA GLU A 4 8.04 -17.32 9.14
C GLU A 4 7.61 -18.77 9.35
N ASP A 5 7.04 -19.34 8.30
CA ASP A 5 6.64 -20.74 8.25
C ASP A 5 6.82 -21.23 6.81
N PRO A 6 7.97 -21.88 6.51
CA PRO A 6 8.23 -22.41 5.16
C PRO A 6 7.22 -23.45 4.68
N THR A 7 6.39 -23.99 5.57
CA THR A 7 5.33 -24.96 5.23
C THR A 7 4.00 -24.29 4.89
N ALA A 8 3.85 -23.01 5.22
CA ALA A 8 2.66 -22.24 4.88
C ALA A 8 2.70 -21.79 3.40
N PRO A 9 1.52 -21.58 2.75
CA PRO A 9 1.44 -21.26 1.32
C PRO A 9 2.29 -20.05 0.88
N HIS A 10 2.40 -19.03 1.74
CA HIS A 10 3.11 -17.78 1.49
C HIS A 10 4.46 -17.70 2.21
N GLY A 11 4.95 -18.82 2.77
CA GLY A 11 6.14 -18.85 3.62
C GLY A 11 5.96 -18.17 4.99
N LEU A 12 4.73 -17.79 5.32
CA LEU A 12 4.37 -17.02 6.52
C LEU A 12 3.07 -17.58 7.12
N LYS A 13 3.03 -17.64 8.45
CA LYS A 13 1.82 -17.91 9.22
C LYS A 13 1.36 -16.64 9.93
N LEU A 14 0.16 -16.17 9.62
CA LEU A 14 -0.41 -14.98 10.26
C LEU A 14 -0.74 -15.25 11.74
N THR A 15 -0.50 -14.25 12.59
CA THR A 15 -0.92 -14.31 14.00
C THR A 15 -2.43 -14.17 14.14
N ILE A 16 -3.05 -13.42 13.22
CA ILE A 16 -4.49 -13.27 13.09
C ILE A 16 -4.86 -13.96 11.78
N GLU A 17 -5.51 -15.11 11.87
CA GLU A 17 -5.83 -15.93 10.69
C GLU A 17 -6.78 -15.21 9.73
N ASP A 18 -7.78 -14.51 10.26
CA ASP A 18 -8.73 -13.70 9.48
C ASP A 18 -8.33 -12.23 9.50
N TYR A 19 -7.18 -11.90 8.89
CA TYR A 19 -6.74 -10.53 8.68
C TYR A 19 -6.87 -10.16 7.19
N PRO A 20 -7.98 -9.52 6.76
CA PRO A 20 -8.30 -9.35 5.34
C PRO A 20 -7.22 -8.64 4.52
N TYR A 21 -6.64 -7.55 5.04
CA TYR A 21 -5.55 -6.83 4.35
C TYR A 21 -4.35 -7.74 4.08
N ALA A 22 -3.95 -8.57 5.06
CA ALA A 22 -2.82 -9.47 4.91
C ALA A 22 -3.16 -10.67 4.02
N ASN A 23 -4.32 -11.30 4.21
CA ASN A 23 -4.76 -12.44 3.41
C ASN A 23 -4.86 -12.09 1.92
N ASP A 24 -5.58 -11.01 1.58
CA ASP A 24 -5.74 -10.58 0.19
C ASP A 24 -4.42 -10.02 -0.36
N GLY A 25 -3.66 -9.31 0.48
CA GLY A 25 -2.37 -8.76 0.12
C GLY A 25 -1.33 -9.82 -0.25
N LEU A 26 -1.28 -10.93 0.48
CA LEU A 26 -0.37 -12.05 0.20
C LEU A 26 -0.70 -12.73 -1.14
N LEU A 27 -1.97 -12.87 -1.49
CA LEU A 27 -2.41 -13.40 -2.79
C LEU A 27 -1.94 -12.50 -3.94
N ILE A 28 -2.09 -11.18 -3.80
CA ILE A 28 -1.64 -10.21 -4.81
C ILE A 28 -0.11 -10.17 -4.88
N TRP A 29 0.57 -10.20 -3.73
CA TRP A 29 2.03 -10.23 -3.64
C TRP A 29 2.61 -11.43 -4.39
N ASP A 30 2.08 -12.64 -4.14
CA ASP A 30 2.54 -13.86 -4.80
C ASP A 30 2.29 -13.81 -6.31
N ALA A 31 1.15 -13.28 -6.74
CA ALA A 31 0.85 -13.09 -8.16
C ALA A 31 1.86 -12.15 -8.84
N ILE A 32 2.19 -11.03 -8.20
CA ILE A 32 3.20 -10.09 -8.69
C ILE A 32 4.57 -10.77 -8.72
N LYS A 33 4.98 -11.38 -7.61
CA LYS A 33 6.29 -12.03 -7.47
C LYS A 33 6.47 -13.11 -8.53
N GLN A 34 5.48 -13.97 -8.74
CA GLN A 34 5.53 -15.01 -9.77
C GLN A 34 5.69 -14.41 -11.17
N TRP A 35 4.92 -13.37 -11.51
CA TRP A 35 5.04 -12.71 -12.80
C TRP A 35 6.41 -12.04 -13.00
N VAL A 36 6.92 -11.37 -11.97
CA VAL A 36 8.26 -10.77 -12.00
C VAL A 36 9.33 -11.84 -12.15
N THR A 37 9.26 -12.93 -11.39
CA THR A 37 10.18 -14.07 -11.51
C THR A 37 10.17 -14.62 -12.93
N ASP A 38 9.00 -14.90 -13.49
CA ASP A 38 8.88 -15.39 -14.87
C ASP A 38 9.50 -14.41 -15.88
N TYR A 39 9.32 -13.11 -15.68
CA TYR A 39 9.86 -12.09 -16.58
C TYR A 39 11.38 -11.98 -16.44
N VAL A 40 11.88 -11.83 -15.21
CA VAL A 40 13.31 -11.63 -14.92
C VAL A 40 14.12 -12.85 -15.32
N THR A 41 13.71 -14.07 -14.94
CA THR A 41 14.45 -15.29 -15.27
C THR A 41 14.52 -15.55 -16.78
N TYR A 42 13.59 -15.00 -17.57
CA TYR A 42 13.65 -15.10 -19.03
C TYR A 42 14.76 -14.23 -19.64
N TYR A 43 14.96 -13.01 -19.12
CA TYR A 43 15.96 -12.07 -19.66
C TYR A 43 17.33 -12.17 -18.95
N TYR A 44 17.32 -12.53 -17.67
CA TYR A 44 18.49 -12.61 -16.80
C TYR A 44 18.57 -13.99 -16.13
N PRO A 45 18.82 -15.07 -16.88
CA PRO A 45 18.97 -16.42 -16.32
C PRO A 45 20.20 -16.57 -15.41
N GLU A 46 21.19 -15.68 -15.55
CA GLU A 46 22.48 -15.76 -14.84
C GLU A 46 22.83 -14.41 -14.21
N ALA A 47 23.48 -14.42 -13.04
CA ALA A 47 23.86 -13.19 -12.31
C ALA A 47 24.73 -12.24 -13.13
N SER A 48 25.64 -12.77 -13.96
CA SER A 48 26.49 -11.95 -14.81
C SER A 48 25.71 -11.05 -15.77
N LEU A 49 24.50 -11.45 -16.19
CA LEU A 49 23.68 -10.64 -17.09
C LEU A 49 23.08 -9.42 -16.38
N VAL A 50 22.80 -9.52 -15.08
CA VAL A 50 22.35 -8.38 -14.25
C VAL A 50 23.50 -7.44 -13.96
N GLU A 51 24.67 -7.98 -13.61
CA GLU A 51 25.86 -7.19 -13.28
C GLU A 51 26.44 -6.44 -14.48
N LEU A 52 26.32 -7.00 -15.69
CA LEU A 52 26.82 -6.39 -16.93
C LEU A 52 25.83 -5.42 -17.59
N ASP A 53 24.59 -5.34 -17.09
CA ASP A 53 23.59 -4.43 -17.62
C ASP A 53 23.81 -3.00 -17.07
N ASN A 54 24.52 -2.19 -17.85
CA ASN A 54 24.87 -0.83 -17.46
C ASN A 54 23.65 0.07 -17.23
N GLU A 55 22.56 -0.12 -17.98
CA GLU A 55 21.35 0.69 -17.81
C GLU A 55 20.68 0.35 -16.49
N LEU A 56 20.54 -0.94 -16.18
CA LEU A 56 19.96 -1.41 -14.93
C LEU A 56 20.78 -1.00 -13.70
N GLN A 57 22.10 -1.15 -13.75
CA GLN A 57 23.01 -0.75 -12.67
C GLN A 57 22.99 0.76 -12.45
N SER A 58 22.94 1.55 -13.53
CA SER A 58 22.85 3.01 -13.45
C SER A 58 21.52 3.45 -12.84
N LEU A 59 20.41 2.86 -13.27
CA LEU A 59 19.08 3.14 -12.72
C LEU A 59 19.03 2.87 -11.22
N TRP A 60 19.53 1.72 -10.77
CA TRP A 60 19.51 1.37 -9.35
C TRP A 60 20.41 2.28 -8.52
N THR A 61 21.58 2.63 -9.06
CA THR A 61 22.49 3.59 -8.44
C THR A 61 21.82 4.95 -8.29
N GLU A 62 21.13 5.46 -9.31
CA GLU A 62 20.42 6.74 -9.27
C GLU A 62 19.28 6.71 -8.25
N ILE A 63 18.46 5.65 -8.23
CA ILE A 63 17.38 5.48 -7.25
C ILE A 63 17.93 5.55 -5.82
N ARG A 64 19.02 4.83 -5.53
CA ARG A 64 19.61 4.79 -4.18
C ARG A 64 20.31 6.09 -3.80
N THR A 65 21.09 6.68 -4.70
CA THR A 65 22.02 7.77 -4.36
C THR A 65 21.47 9.16 -4.62
N VAL A 66 20.50 9.30 -5.51
CA VAL A 66 19.83 10.57 -5.85
C VAL A 66 18.40 10.54 -5.35
N GLY A 67 17.59 9.56 -5.79
CA GLY A 67 16.17 9.48 -5.43
C GLY A 67 15.94 9.36 -3.93
N HIS A 68 16.68 8.45 -3.29
CA HIS A 68 16.69 8.22 -1.83
C HIS A 68 18.06 8.52 -1.23
N GLY A 69 18.71 9.60 -1.69
CA GLY A 69 20.08 9.95 -1.32
C GLY A 69 20.30 10.17 0.19
N ASP A 70 19.25 10.54 0.93
CA ASP A 70 19.25 10.67 2.40
C ASP A 70 19.39 9.32 3.13
N LYS A 71 19.12 8.20 2.43
CA LYS A 71 19.19 6.83 2.93
C LYS A 71 20.20 5.96 2.20
N LYS A 72 21.05 6.54 1.34
CA LYS A 72 21.95 5.79 0.45
C LYS A 72 22.92 4.83 1.16
N ASP A 73 23.27 5.09 2.42
CA ASP A 73 24.26 4.34 3.21
C ASP A 73 23.63 3.30 4.15
N GLU A 74 22.31 3.11 4.10
CA GLU A 74 21.60 2.16 4.95
C GLU A 74 21.90 0.69 4.54
N PRO A 75 22.04 -0.24 5.50
CA PRO A 75 22.53 -1.59 5.22
C PRO A 75 21.50 -2.51 4.52
N TRP A 76 20.24 -2.07 4.42
CA TRP A 76 19.16 -2.88 3.86
C TRP A 76 19.00 -2.76 2.34
N TRP A 77 19.80 -1.92 1.67
CA TRP A 77 19.75 -1.80 0.21
C TRP A 77 20.25 -3.10 -0.46
N PRO A 78 19.46 -3.71 -1.36
CA PRO A 78 19.95 -4.77 -2.24
C PRO A 78 21.14 -4.30 -3.09
N GLU A 79 22.09 -5.20 -3.34
CA GLU A 79 23.27 -4.90 -4.15
C GLU A 79 22.98 -4.92 -5.66
N LEU A 80 21.86 -5.52 -6.08
CA LEU A 80 21.48 -5.74 -7.47
C LEU A 80 22.56 -6.55 -8.22
N LYS A 81 22.85 -7.74 -7.70
CA LYS A 81 23.79 -8.69 -8.32
C LYS A 81 23.10 -9.93 -8.89
N PRO A 82 22.56 -10.85 -8.07
CA PRO A 82 21.82 -11.99 -8.60
C PRO A 82 20.46 -11.56 -9.18
N PRO A 83 19.85 -12.37 -10.07
CA PRO A 83 18.48 -12.13 -10.55
C PRO A 83 17.46 -12.05 -9.43
N ASP A 84 17.69 -12.74 -8.30
CA ASP A 84 16.83 -12.69 -7.12
C ASP A 84 16.73 -11.29 -6.50
N ASP A 85 17.81 -10.50 -6.52
CA ASP A 85 17.78 -9.09 -6.08
C ASP A 85 16.84 -8.29 -7.00
N LEU A 86 16.99 -8.45 -8.31
CA LEU A 86 16.15 -7.76 -9.30
C LEU A 86 14.67 -8.16 -9.15
N ILE A 87 14.40 -9.44 -8.92
CA ILE A 87 13.05 -9.95 -8.64
C ILE A 87 12.47 -9.27 -7.40
N GLY A 88 13.23 -9.22 -6.31
CA GLY A 88 12.81 -8.57 -5.06
C GLY A 88 12.52 -7.08 -5.27
N ILE A 89 13.45 -6.34 -5.89
CA ILE A 89 13.33 -4.91 -6.17
C ILE A 89 12.07 -4.61 -6.99
N LEU A 90 11.89 -5.30 -8.13
CA LEU A 90 10.75 -5.07 -9.01
C LEU A 90 9.43 -5.48 -8.37
N THR A 91 9.41 -6.58 -7.62
CA THR A 91 8.22 -7.01 -6.86
C THR A 91 7.79 -5.94 -5.87
N ILE A 92 8.73 -5.36 -5.11
CA ILE A 92 8.45 -4.29 -4.15
C ILE A 92 7.91 -3.04 -4.85
N ILE A 93 8.58 -2.58 -5.91
CA ILE A 93 8.17 -1.38 -6.65
C ILE A 93 6.74 -1.54 -7.19
N ILE A 94 6.44 -2.69 -7.81
CA ILE A 94 5.12 -2.96 -8.38
C ILE A 94 4.07 -3.07 -7.27
N TRP A 95 4.36 -3.78 -6.18
CA TRP A 95 3.47 -3.89 -5.03
C TRP A 95 3.13 -2.52 -4.44
N VAL A 96 4.14 -1.68 -4.19
CA VAL A 96 3.97 -0.34 -3.61
C VAL A 96 3.09 0.54 -4.52
N ALA A 97 3.35 0.53 -5.82
CA ALA A 97 2.61 1.34 -6.79
C ALA A 97 1.19 0.81 -7.10
N SER A 98 0.89 -0.45 -6.74
CA SER A 98 -0.39 -1.09 -7.04
C SER A 98 -1.15 -1.49 -5.76
N GLY A 99 -0.98 -2.72 -5.30
CA GLY A 99 -1.73 -3.31 -4.18
C GLY A 99 -1.65 -2.49 -2.90
N PHE A 100 -0.45 -2.02 -2.53
CA PHE A 100 -0.28 -1.19 -1.34
C PHE A 100 -0.99 0.16 -1.48
N HIS A 101 -0.70 0.91 -2.57
CA HIS A 101 -1.34 2.20 -2.83
C HIS A 101 -2.87 2.06 -2.83
N ALA A 102 -3.41 1.06 -3.52
CA ALA A 102 -4.85 0.82 -3.58
C ALA A 102 -5.47 0.60 -2.19
N ALA A 103 -4.83 -0.24 -1.37
CA ALA A 103 -5.32 -0.58 -0.03
C ALA A 103 -5.39 0.62 0.92
N VAL A 104 -4.47 1.59 0.80
CA VAL A 104 -4.45 2.77 1.67
C VAL A 104 -5.14 4.00 1.08
N ASN A 105 -5.44 3.99 -0.23
CA ASN A 105 -5.99 5.15 -0.93
C ASN A 105 -7.51 5.06 -1.14
N PHE A 106 -8.02 3.98 -1.72
CA PHE A 106 -9.40 3.97 -2.23
C PHE A 106 -10.47 3.85 -1.14
N GLY A 107 -10.12 3.35 0.05
CA GLY A 107 -11.02 3.33 1.21
C GLY A 107 -11.06 4.66 2.00
N GLN A 108 -10.34 5.71 1.57
CA GLN A 108 -10.27 6.96 2.33
C GLN A 108 -11.64 7.58 2.58
N PHE A 109 -12.48 7.66 1.55
CA PHE A 109 -13.82 8.22 1.67
C PHE A 109 -14.79 7.26 2.37
N ASP A 110 -14.74 5.96 2.06
CA ASP A 110 -15.65 4.98 2.66
C ASP A 110 -15.55 4.94 4.19
N TYR A 111 -14.34 5.06 4.73
CA TYR A 111 -14.11 5.10 6.17
C TYR A 111 -14.05 6.53 6.74
N GLY A 112 -13.55 7.50 5.97
CA GLY A 112 -13.28 8.86 6.46
C GLY A 112 -14.40 9.87 6.20
N GLY A 113 -15.32 9.57 5.27
CA GLY A 113 -16.43 10.47 4.90
C GLY A 113 -17.41 10.69 6.06
N TYR A 114 -17.48 9.75 7.01
CA TYR A 114 -18.07 9.98 8.32
C TYR A 114 -16.98 10.39 9.31
N PHE A 115 -16.76 11.71 9.47
CA PHE A 115 -15.62 12.25 10.22
C PHE A 115 -15.42 11.69 11.65
N PRO A 116 -16.46 11.32 12.44
CA PRO A 116 -16.22 10.75 13.77
C PRO A 116 -15.52 9.40 13.73
N ASN A 117 -15.64 8.65 12.63
CA ASN A 117 -14.93 7.38 12.45
C ASN A 117 -13.43 7.58 12.20
N ARG A 118 -13.03 8.72 11.61
CA ARG A 118 -11.62 9.05 11.33
C ARG A 118 -11.35 10.55 11.50
N PRO A 119 -11.31 11.07 12.74
CA PRO A 119 -11.06 12.48 12.98
C PRO A 119 -9.61 12.83 12.63
N MET A 120 -9.43 13.85 11.80
CA MET A 120 -8.09 14.25 11.32
C MET A 120 -7.39 15.25 12.24
N ILE A 121 -8.15 15.95 13.08
CA ILE A 121 -7.67 17.00 13.97
C ILE A 121 -8.45 16.90 15.29
N ALA A 122 -7.73 17.07 16.40
CA ALA A 122 -8.30 17.38 17.71
C ALA A 122 -8.08 18.87 18.00
N ARG A 123 -9.14 19.63 18.30
CA ARG A 123 -9.11 21.08 18.54
C ARG A 123 -8.98 21.44 20.03
N THR A 124 -9.23 20.48 20.91
CA THR A 124 -9.16 20.67 22.37
C THR A 124 -8.16 19.70 22.98
N GLN A 125 -7.73 20.00 24.20
CA GLN A 125 -6.92 19.08 24.98
C GLN A 125 -7.77 17.90 25.44
N MET A 126 -7.11 16.79 25.76
CA MET A 126 -7.78 15.69 26.44
C MET A 126 -8.33 16.17 27.78
N PRO A 127 -9.59 15.83 28.13
CA PRO A 127 -10.13 16.09 29.45
C PRO A 127 -9.23 15.48 30.53
N THR A 128 -9.09 16.16 31.66
CA THR A 128 -8.33 15.67 32.82
C THR A 128 -9.22 14.87 33.77
N GLU A 129 -8.60 14.08 34.67
CA GLU A 129 -9.33 13.34 35.71
C GLU A 129 -9.96 14.26 36.76
N ASP A 130 -9.40 15.47 36.91
CA ASP A 130 -9.90 16.54 37.78
C ASP A 130 -10.38 17.74 36.95
N PRO A 131 -11.49 17.62 36.20
CA PRO A 131 -12.03 18.72 35.43
C PRO A 131 -12.57 19.80 36.37
N ASN A 132 -12.46 21.06 35.96
CA ASN A 132 -13.12 22.12 36.72
C ASN A 132 -14.66 21.93 36.69
N GLY A 133 -15.36 22.55 37.64
CA GLY A 133 -16.81 22.35 37.78
C GLY A 133 -17.63 22.74 36.53
N GLU A 134 -17.15 23.70 35.75
CA GLU A 134 -17.81 24.15 34.52
C GLU A 134 -17.66 23.11 33.40
N GLU A 135 -16.45 22.61 33.16
CA GLU A 135 -16.15 21.58 32.18
C GLU A 135 -16.92 20.29 32.48
N LYS A 136 -16.93 19.87 33.76
CA LYS A 136 -17.70 18.72 34.23
C LYS A 136 -19.19 18.89 33.97
N ASN A 137 -19.76 20.06 34.29
CA ASN A 137 -21.18 20.32 34.07
C ASN A 137 -21.53 20.33 32.58
N ARG A 138 -20.69 20.93 31.73
CA ARG A 138 -20.89 20.94 30.27
C ARG A 138 -20.87 19.53 29.69
N PHE A 139 -19.93 18.69 30.11
CA PHE A 139 -19.90 17.29 29.68
C PHE A 139 -21.12 16.50 30.15
N LEU A 140 -21.55 16.68 31.41
CA LEU A 140 -22.71 15.96 31.96
C LEU A 140 -24.03 16.42 31.33
N ASP A 141 -24.18 17.70 31.00
CA ASP A 141 -25.39 18.26 30.38
C ASP A 141 -25.48 17.91 28.89
N ARG A 142 -24.37 18.06 28.14
CA ARG A 142 -24.33 17.87 26.67
C ARG A 142 -23.04 17.17 26.22
N PRO A 143 -22.88 15.85 26.49
CA PRO A 143 -21.65 15.12 26.18
C PRO A 143 -21.33 15.08 24.67
N GLU A 144 -22.35 15.02 23.82
CA GLU A 144 -22.20 15.02 22.36
C GLU A 144 -21.49 16.30 21.87
N GLU A 145 -21.95 17.46 22.36
CA GLU A 145 -21.42 18.78 21.98
C GLU A 145 -20.00 18.95 22.52
N PHE A 146 -19.78 18.52 23.76
CA PHE A 146 -18.47 18.50 24.38
C PHE A 146 -17.45 17.69 23.56
N LEU A 147 -17.84 16.52 23.03
CA LEU A 147 -16.98 15.71 22.16
C LEU A 147 -16.81 16.32 20.76
N LEU A 148 -17.87 16.90 20.19
CA LEU A 148 -17.81 17.60 18.89
C LEU A 148 -16.89 18.82 18.90
N GLU A 149 -16.67 19.44 20.06
CA GLU A 149 -15.67 20.50 20.21
C GLU A 149 -14.24 20.01 19.98
N CYS A 150 -13.94 18.76 20.33
CA CYS A 150 -12.66 18.13 20.02
C CYS A 150 -12.52 17.88 18.51
N PHE A 151 -13.56 17.42 17.84
CA PHE A 151 -13.52 17.09 16.42
C PHE A 151 -13.40 18.31 15.50
N PRO A 152 -13.06 18.14 14.20
CA PRO A 152 -12.96 19.25 13.25
C PRO A 152 -14.24 20.10 13.19
N SER A 153 -14.08 21.39 12.90
CA SER A 153 -15.25 22.25 12.60
C SER A 153 -15.95 21.79 11.33
N GLN A 154 -17.20 22.21 11.12
CA GLN A 154 -17.95 21.83 9.91
C GLN A 154 -17.22 22.21 8.61
N LEU A 155 -16.56 23.37 8.58
CA LEU A 155 -15.77 23.80 7.43
C LEU A 155 -14.55 22.91 7.21
N GLN A 156 -13.81 22.56 8.28
CA GLN A 156 -12.66 21.66 8.21
C GLN A 156 -13.07 20.26 7.75
N ALA A 157 -14.15 19.73 8.31
CA ALA A 157 -14.71 18.43 7.93
C ALA A 157 -15.17 18.41 6.47
N ALA A 158 -15.87 19.44 6.00
CA ALA A 158 -16.31 19.56 4.62
C ALA A 158 -15.14 19.64 3.63
N SER A 159 -14.13 20.48 3.92
CA SER A 159 -12.94 20.59 3.08
C SER A 159 -12.19 19.26 2.99
N PHE A 160 -12.02 18.55 4.10
CA PHE A 160 -11.30 17.29 4.11
C PHE A 160 -12.07 16.16 3.41
N THR A 161 -13.37 16.07 3.67
CA THR A 161 -14.25 15.08 3.03
C THR A 161 -14.25 15.24 1.52
N ALA A 162 -14.26 16.48 1.01
CA ALA A 162 -14.15 16.75 -0.43
C ALA A 162 -12.80 16.27 -1.02
N VAL A 163 -11.70 16.45 -0.30
CA VAL A 163 -10.39 15.92 -0.73
C VAL A 163 -10.39 14.40 -0.75
N GLN A 164 -10.91 13.75 0.29
CA GLN A 164 -11.00 12.28 0.33
C GLN A 164 -11.86 11.70 -0.78
N ASP A 165 -12.97 12.36 -1.11
CA ASP A 165 -13.85 11.97 -2.22
C ASP A 165 -13.09 11.98 -3.55
N ILE A 166 -12.36 13.06 -3.82
CA ILE A 166 -11.51 13.19 -5.02
C ILE A 166 -10.44 12.10 -5.07
N LEU A 167 -9.74 11.85 -3.95
CA LEU A 167 -8.66 10.86 -3.89
C LEU A 167 -9.16 9.41 -3.98
N SER A 168 -10.39 9.15 -3.52
CA SER A 168 -10.99 7.81 -3.55
C SER A 168 -11.67 7.51 -4.88
N THR A 169 -12.00 8.54 -5.66
CA THR A 169 -12.65 8.35 -6.96
C THR A 169 -11.68 7.78 -7.98
N LEU A 170 -12.04 6.62 -8.55
CA LEU A 170 -11.36 5.93 -9.64
C LEU A 170 -11.50 6.66 -11.00
N LEU A 171 -11.10 7.93 -11.09
CA LEU A 171 -11.31 8.72 -12.31
C LEU A 171 -10.26 8.50 -13.41
N LEU A 172 -9.13 7.81 -13.16
CA LEU A 172 -8.12 7.58 -14.21
C LEU A 172 -7.36 6.24 -14.20
N MET A 173 -7.41 5.44 -13.12
CA MET A 173 -6.63 4.18 -13.04
C MET A 173 -7.28 2.96 -13.70
N ARG A 174 -8.48 3.07 -14.28
CA ARG A 174 -9.06 1.97 -15.06
C ARG A 174 -8.20 1.59 -16.27
N SER A 175 -7.30 2.48 -16.73
CA SER A 175 -6.42 2.24 -17.87
C SER A 175 -5.07 1.58 -17.54
N THR A 176 -4.60 1.60 -16.30
CA THR A 176 -3.20 1.23 -15.99
C THR A 176 -2.97 -0.27 -15.79
N LEU A 177 -3.96 -1.04 -15.32
CA LEU A 177 -3.87 -2.51 -15.25
C LEU A 177 -4.62 -3.23 -16.39
N GLU A 178 -5.49 -2.55 -17.13
CA GLU A 178 -6.23 -3.17 -18.24
C GLU A 178 -5.62 -2.83 -19.62
N ASN A 179 -5.20 -1.58 -19.86
CA ASN A 179 -4.98 -1.05 -21.23
C ASN A 179 -3.52 -0.94 -21.70
N ASN A 180 -2.50 -0.90 -20.84
CA ASN A 180 -1.10 -0.78 -21.26
C ASN A 180 -0.45 -2.10 -21.77
N PHE A 181 -1.28 -3.13 -22.00
CA PHE A 181 -0.82 -4.50 -22.28
C PHE A 181 -0.97 -4.92 -23.75
N SER A 182 -1.15 -3.96 -24.66
CA SER A 182 -1.27 -4.23 -26.10
C SER A 182 0.04 -4.70 -26.76
N HIS A 183 1.19 -4.45 -26.13
CA HIS A 183 2.51 -4.67 -26.75
C HIS A 183 3.38 -5.77 -26.11
N THR A 184 2.88 -6.48 -25.10
CA THR A 184 3.70 -7.39 -24.29
C THR A 184 3.11 -8.79 -24.22
N GLY A 185 3.95 -9.81 -24.48
CA GLY A 185 3.60 -11.17 -24.87
C GLY A 185 2.81 -12.04 -23.86
N GLN A 186 2.73 -13.35 -24.15
CA GLN A 186 1.88 -14.33 -23.45
C GLN A 186 1.95 -14.30 -21.91
N ARG A 187 3.07 -13.91 -21.30
CA ARG A 187 3.27 -13.93 -19.83
C ARG A 187 2.43 -12.88 -19.09
N ILE A 188 2.11 -11.76 -19.71
CA ILE A 188 1.20 -10.75 -19.14
C ILE A 188 -0.25 -11.24 -19.12
N LYS A 189 -0.65 -12.04 -20.13
CA LYS A 189 -1.98 -12.67 -20.14
C LYS A 189 -2.13 -13.64 -18.97
N LEU A 190 -1.04 -14.27 -18.50
CA LEU A 190 -1.06 -15.15 -17.35
C LEU A 190 -1.26 -14.38 -16.04
N LEU A 191 -0.58 -13.24 -15.83
CA LEU A 191 -0.84 -12.38 -14.67
C LEU A 191 -2.31 -11.93 -14.64
N LYS A 192 -2.87 -11.51 -15.78
CA LYS A 192 -4.29 -11.15 -15.87
C LYS A 192 -5.22 -12.31 -15.53
N VAL A 193 -4.93 -13.52 -16.02
CA VAL A 193 -5.73 -14.71 -15.67
C VAL A 193 -5.65 -15.01 -14.17
N HIS A 194 -4.46 -14.90 -13.59
CA HIS A 194 -4.25 -15.15 -12.16
C HIS A 194 -5.02 -14.13 -11.31
N LEU A 195 -4.89 -12.82 -11.60
CA LEU A 195 -5.62 -11.76 -10.91
C LEU A 195 -7.15 -11.87 -11.09
N ASN A 196 -7.63 -12.26 -12.28
CA ASN A 196 -9.05 -12.51 -12.52
C ASN A 196 -9.56 -13.72 -11.72
N GLY A 197 -8.73 -14.76 -11.58
CA GLY A 197 -9.00 -15.89 -10.71
C GLY A 197 -9.18 -15.48 -9.25
N LEU A 198 -8.33 -14.57 -8.75
CA LEU A 198 -8.43 -14.03 -7.38
C LEU A 198 -9.73 -13.24 -7.13
N THR A 199 -10.24 -12.55 -8.14
CA THR A 199 -11.46 -11.73 -8.02
C THR A 199 -12.75 -12.51 -8.30
N GLY A 200 -12.67 -13.82 -8.55
CA GLY A 200 -13.82 -14.65 -8.91
C GLY A 200 -14.47 -14.28 -10.25
N LYS A 201 -13.84 -13.39 -11.04
CA LYS A 201 -14.31 -13.01 -12.38
C LYS A 201 -13.83 -14.05 -13.38
N SER A 202 -14.61 -15.10 -13.59
CA SER A 202 -14.43 -15.97 -14.76
C SER A 202 -14.60 -15.16 -16.04
N ARG A 203 -13.75 -15.43 -17.03
CA ARG A 203 -13.75 -14.80 -18.37
C ARG A 203 -15.13 -14.60 -18.98
#